data_AF-A0A0Q0AVH1-F1
#
_entry.id   AF-A0A0Q0AVH1-F1
#
_cell.length_a   1.000
_cell.length_b   1.000
_cell.length_c   1.000
_cell.angle_alpha   90.00
_cell.angle_beta   90.00
_cell.angle_gamma   90.00
#
_symmetry.space_group_name_H-M   'P 1'
#
loop_
_entity.id
_entity.type
_entity.pdbx_description
1 polymer ?
#
loop_
_entity_poly.entity_id
_entity_poly.type
_entity_poly.pdbx_seq_one_letter_code
_entity_poly.pdbx_strand_id
1 'polypeptide(L)'
;MPVAIAGAGFGQIRPRSESNHIPERLKIIFNFMLMSVAQAICCRIHPLCRIHLCHLPAQPSLRSWLYSQAQGAVNMHLRTKRIKRSVGDEEHSAMPALSAAFDHPDDAARYAHERIGNRRDREYGGFILVRDDGKYVATEPMNGSEFSFAPNEVFPRNDQEGYVVYPQGHNDYAVYHSHPALEAGLPEWSESERATYPNSFSVGDIYAVIDDQDVCPASYLSGPDGSLIKYTVSRSAAEKRLFKRVAGPASMPSLSTLSQVHRALQNLTLMPSDVVRLLARAGRLEVVVPSRLWGKVGKVTGDWRPYSDKEGADTAVVRSPAVCEAVWPPKALSLSGEFAHADDAARYAHGRLDARIHSQVIGFLLFNPVRRTYRIAEPILKEGNPVYAPCS
;
A
#
# COMPACT_ATOMS: atom_id res chain seq x y z
N MET A 1 58.59 2.22 -45.56
CA MET A 1 58.25 1.16 -46.53
C MET A 1 59.54 0.47 -46.97
N PRO A 2 59.57 -0.84 -47.30
CA PRO A 2 58.97 -1.97 -46.55
C PRO A 2 59.82 -3.27 -46.61
N VAL A 3 59.88 -4.10 -45.55
CA VAL A 3 60.16 -5.57 -45.55
C VAL A 3 59.63 -6.08 -44.18
N ALA A 4 58.49 -6.78 -44.00
CA ALA A 4 58.14 -8.19 -44.28
C ALA A 4 59.00 -9.18 -43.43
N ILE A 5 58.59 -10.29 -42.78
CA ILE A 5 57.53 -11.30 -42.94
C ILE A 5 57.39 -12.10 -41.61
N ALA A 6 56.25 -12.80 -41.46
CA ALA A 6 56.01 -14.10 -40.76
C ALA A 6 55.42 -14.00 -39.34
N GLY A 7 54.33 -14.68 -38.97
CA GLY A 7 53.46 -15.72 -39.56
C GLY A 7 52.36 -16.00 -38.50
N ALA A 8 51.38 -16.89 -38.59
CA ALA A 8 50.82 -17.82 -39.55
C ALA A 8 49.49 -18.31 -38.91
N GLY A 9 48.52 -18.77 -39.71
CA GLY A 9 47.45 -19.66 -39.22
C GLY A 9 46.01 -19.15 -39.34
N PHE A 10 45.50 -19.02 -40.57
CA PHE A 10 44.05 -19.07 -40.82
C PHE A 10 43.60 -20.53 -40.89
N GLY A 11 42.86 -20.98 -39.88
CA GLY A 11 42.05 -22.20 -39.93
C GLY A 11 40.58 -21.82 -39.88
N GLN A 12 39.85 -22.01 -40.98
CA GLN A 12 38.39 -21.91 -41.01
C GLN A 12 37.79 -23.00 -40.11
N ILE A 13 37.13 -22.60 -39.03
CA ILE A 13 36.18 -23.45 -38.29
C ILE A 13 34.81 -22.80 -38.42
N ARG A 14 33.92 -23.48 -39.16
CA ARG A 14 32.48 -23.16 -39.24
C ARG A 14 31.90 -23.15 -37.82
N PRO A 15 31.06 -22.18 -37.42
CA PRO A 15 30.31 -22.30 -36.19
C PRO A 15 29.24 -23.39 -36.37
N ARG A 16 29.34 -24.45 -35.56
CA ARG A 16 28.23 -25.38 -35.30
C ARG A 16 27.08 -24.58 -34.70
N SER A 17 25.90 -24.71 -35.29
CA SER A 17 24.64 -24.30 -34.69
C SER A 17 24.34 -25.20 -33.49
N GLU A 18 24.70 -24.76 -32.29
CA GLU A 18 24.10 -25.28 -31.06
C GLU A 18 22.97 -24.36 -30.66
N SER A 19 21.76 -24.88 -30.83
CA SER A 19 20.50 -24.28 -30.44
C SER A 19 20.44 -24.10 -28.92
N ASN A 20 20.71 -22.89 -28.44
CA ASN A 20 20.18 -22.44 -27.15
C ASN A 20 18.67 -22.26 -27.29
N HIS A 21 17.94 -23.33 -27.01
CA HIS A 21 16.48 -23.34 -26.98
C HIS A 21 16.02 -22.60 -25.71
N ILE A 22 15.98 -21.27 -25.79
CA ILE A 22 15.20 -20.45 -24.85
C ILE A 22 13.73 -20.82 -25.10
N PRO A 23 12.98 -21.31 -24.10
CA PRO A 23 11.57 -21.64 -24.28
C PRO A 23 10.83 -20.43 -24.88
N GLU A 24 10.03 -20.64 -25.92
CA GLU A 24 9.24 -19.59 -26.58
C GLU A 24 8.43 -18.72 -25.59
N ARG A 25 8.03 -19.29 -24.44
CA ARG A 25 7.36 -18.56 -23.35
C ARG A 25 8.24 -17.51 -22.65
N LEU A 26 9.56 -17.71 -22.55
CA LEU A 26 10.49 -16.73 -21.98
C LEU A 26 10.70 -15.53 -22.91
N LYS A 27 10.67 -15.72 -24.24
CA LYS A 27 10.72 -14.61 -25.20
C LYS A 27 9.46 -13.75 -25.12
N ILE A 28 8.30 -14.38 -24.91
CA ILE A 28 7.01 -13.68 -24.76
C ILE A 28 7.03 -12.81 -23.49
N ILE A 29 7.43 -13.34 -22.34
CA ILE A 29 7.44 -12.59 -21.06
C ILE A 29 8.45 -11.44 -21.09
N PHE A 30 9.64 -11.66 -21.67
CA PHE A 30 10.67 -10.62 -21.80
C PHE A 30 10.23 -9.49 -22.76
N ASN A 31 9.56 -9.83 -23.88
CA ASN A 31 8.98 -8.84 -24.80
C ASN A 31 7.81 -8.07 -24.17
N PHE A 32 6.95 -8.72 -23.36
CA PHE A 32 5.86 -8.04 -22.67
C PHE A 32 6.35 -7.02 -21.63
N MET A 33 7.41 -7.35 -20.88
CA MET A 33 7.97 -6.45 -19.87
C MET A 33 8.68 -5.24 -20.49
N LEU A 34 9.40 -5.44 -21.61
CA LEU A 34 9.99 -4.33 -22.39
C LEU A 34 8.92 -3.48 -23.08
N MET A 35 7.85 -4.09 -23.61
CA MET A 35 6.71 -3.34 -24.15
C MET A 35 6.00 -2.53 -23.07
N SER A 36 5.70 -3.08 -21.88
CA SER A 36 5.02 -2.32 -20.82
C SER A 36 5.81 -1.12 -20.31
N VAL A 37 7.14 -1.21 -20.20
CA VAL A 37 7.98 -0.06 -19.80
C VAL A 37 8.06 0.98 -20.92
N ALA A 38 8.24 0.55 -22.18
CA ALA A 38 8.21 1.46 -23.32
C ALA A 38 6.83 2.13 -23.52
N GLN A 39 5.75 1.41 -23.21
CA GLN A 39 4.35 1.84 -23.37
C GLN A 39 3.91 2.77 -22.21
N ALA A 40 4.45 2.58 -21.01
CA ALA A 40 4.32 3.54 -19.91
C ALA A 40 5.06 4.86 -20.20
N ILE A 41 6.23 4.80 -20.86
CA ILE A 41 6.98 5.99 -21.30
C ILE A 41 6.25 6.68 -22.48
N CYS A 42 5.71 5.94 -23.44
CA CYS A 42 4.98 6.48 -24.59
C CYS A 42 3.64 7.13 -24.22
N CYS A 43 2.91 6.60 -23.23
CA CYS A 43 1.65 7.17 -22.76
C CYS A 43 1.79 8.56 -22.10
N ARG A 44 3.01 9.00 -21.78
CA ARG A 44 3.29 10.37 -21.33
C ARG A 44 3.38 11.39 -22.47
N ILE A 45 3.49 10.95 -23.73
CA ILE A 45 3.94 11.81 -24.85
C ILE A 45 2.84 12.05 -25.90
N HIS A 46 1.77 11.24 -26.01
CA HIS A 46 0.74 11.49 -27.04
C HIS A 46 -0.69 11.01 -26.68
N PRO A 47 -1.77 11.81 -26.90
CA PRO A 47 -3.15 11.47 -26.51
C PRO A 47 -3.83 10.35 -27.31
N LEU A 48 -3.18 9.78 -28.33
CA LEU A 48 -3.80 8.83 -29.27
C LEU A 48 -3.55 7.35 -28.95
N CYS A 49 -2.80 7.02 -27.90
CA CYS A 49 -2.46 5.62 -27.56
C CYS A 49 -3.57 4.83 -26.82
N ARG A 50 -4.79 5.36 -26.74
CA ARG A 50 -5.88 4.80 -25.89
C ARG A 50 -6.61 3.58 -26.48
N ILE A 51 -6.25 3.09 -27.68
CA ILE A 51 -7.11 2.17 -28.46
C ILE A 51 -6.57 0.72 -28.58
N HIS A 52 -5.40 0.36 -28.03
CA HIS A 52 -4.83 -0.99 -28.25
C HIS A 52 -4.56 -1.86 -27.01
N LEU A 53 -5.41 -1.77 -25.97
CA LEU A 53 -5.34 -2.65 -24.79
C LEU A 53 -6.47 -3.69 -24.69
N CYS A 54 -7.32 -3.79 -25.72
CA CYS A 54 -8.43 -4.73 -25.75
C CYS A 54 -8.16 -5.90 -26.70
N HIS A 55 -7.28 -6.85 -26.35
CA HIS A 55 -7.41 -8.27 -26.76
C HIS A 55 -6.21 -9.09 -26.28
N LEU A 56 -6.26 -9.54 -25.01
CA LEU A 56 -5.46 -10.67 -24.50
C LEU A 56 -6.31 -11.40 -23.45
N PRO A 57 -6.57 -12.70 -23.57
CA PRO A 57 -7.36 -13.46 -22.61
C PRO A 57 -6.46 -13.84 -21.43
N ALA A 58 -6.22 -12.88 -20.53
CA ALA A 58 -5.67 -13.16 -19.21
C ALA A 58 -6.85 -13.19 -18.22
N GLN A 59 -6.88 -14.19 -17.35
CA GLN A 59 -7.91 -14.35 -16.32
C GLN A 59 -8.09 -13.03 -15.53
N PRO A 60 -9.32 -12.66 -15.11
CA PRO A 60 -9.59 -11.39 -14.43
C PRO A 60 -8.67 -11.10 -13.23
N SER A 61 -8.30 -12.16 -12.49
CA SER A 61 -7.36 -12.11 -11.35
C SER A 61 -5.94 -11.73 -11.77
N LEU A 62 -5.41 -12.31 -12.85
CA LEU A 62 -4.07 -12.00 -13.37
C LEU A 62 -3.99 -10.56 -13.89
N ARG A 63 -5.06 -10.06 -14.53
CA ARG A 63 -5.14 -8.66 -14.98
C ARG A 63 -5.20 -7.69 -13.80
N SER A 64 -6.05 -7.95 -12.80
CA SER A 64 -6.14 -7.12 -11.59
C SER A 64 -4.81 -7.10 -10.83
N TRP A 65 -4.17 -8.27 -10.69
CA TRP A 65 -2.86 -8.37 -10.05
C TRP A 65 -1.77 -7.63 -10.81
N LEU A 66 -1.62 -7.85 -12.13
CA LEU A 66 -0.64 -7.12 -12.95
C LEU A 66 -0.89 -5.60 -12.92
N TYR A 67 -2.16 -5.17 -12.85
CA TYR A 67 -2.54 -3.76 -12.75
C TYR A 67 -2.19 -3.16 -11.38
N SER A 68 -2.50 -3.86 -10.29
CA SER A 68 -2.08 -3.51 -8.92
C SER A 68 -0.55 -3.42 -8.80
N GLN A 69 0.18 -4.39 -9.36
CA GLN A 69 1.65 -4.38 -9.38
C GLN A 69 2.20 -3.20 -10.19
N ALA A 70 1.64 -2.91 -11.36
CA ALA A 70 2.07 -1.79 -12.20
C ALA A 70 1.77 -0.43 -11.55
N GLN A 71 0.64 -0.29 -10.85
CA GLN A 71 0.28 0.95 -10.16
C GLN A 71 1.08 1.16 -8.88
N GLY A 72 1.24 0.14 -8.03
CA GLY A 72 2.09 0.21 -6.83
C GLY A 72 3.57 0.45 -7.17
N ALA A 73 4.05 -0.05 -8.31
CA ALA A 73 5.40 0.21 -8.82
C ALA A 73 5.64 1.66 -9.25
N VAL A 74 4.68 2.21 -9.98
CA VAL A 74 4.80 3.51 -10.65
C VAL A 74 4.46 4.66 -9.69
N ASN A 75 3.66 4.37 -8.64
CA ASN A 75 3.17 5.34 -7.66
C ASN A 75 3.68 5.09 -6.23
N MET A 76 4.81 4.40 -6.05
CA MET A 76 5.43 4.35 -4.73
C MET A 76 5.99 5.73 -4.38
N HIS A 77 5.31 6.41 -3.46
CA HIS A 77 5.62 7.77 -3.06
C HIS A 77 6.65 7.75 -1.93
N LEU A 78 7.93 7.77 -2.28
CA LEU A 78 8.98 7.93 -1.28
C LEU A 78 8.89 9.29 -0.59
N ARG A 79 9.16 9.28 0.72
CA ARG A 79 9.27 10.53 1.49
C ARG A 79 10.41 11.38 0.93
N THR A 80 10.12 12.64 0.67
CA THR A 80 11.13 13.64 0.33
C THR A 80 11.66 14.25 1.63
N LYS A 81 12.98 14.18 1.84
CA LYS A 81 13.64 14.83 2.97
C LYS A 81 13.64 16.36 2.72
N ARG A 82 12.90 17.10 3.55
CA ARG A 82 12.71 18.56 3.45
C ARG A 82 13.11 19.24 4.75
N ILE A 83 13.44 20.52 4.68
CA ILE A 83 13.67 21.34 5.88
C ILE A 83 12.35 21.43 6.65
N LYS A 84 12.37 21.11 7.95
CA LYS A 84 11.20 21.24 8.81
C LYS A 84 11.08 22.68 9.30
N ARG A 85 9.88 23.26 9.19
CA ARG A 85 9.49 24.49 9.87
C ARG A 85 8.41 24.15 10.89
N SER A 86 8.66 24.50 12.15
CA SER A 86 7.67 24.31 13.21
C SER A 86 6.73 25.50 13.26
N VAL A 87 5.43 25.23 13.36
CA VAL A 87 4.39 26.23 13.62
C VAL A 87 3.64 25.86 14.90
N GLY A 88 3.04 26.85 15.56
CA GLY A 88 2.15 26.58 16.69
C GLY A 88 0.96 25.71 16.25
N ASP A 89 0.45 24.89 17.16
CA ASP A 89 -0.58 23.86 16.88
C ASP A 89 -1.87 24.40 16.23
N GLU A 90 -2.16 25.71 16.34
CA GLU A 90 -3.38 26.33 15.79
C GLU A 90 -3.17 27.16 14.51
N GLU A 91 -1.94 27.34 14.02
CA GLU A 91 -1.66 28.37 13.00
C GLU A 91 -1.84 27.95 11.54
N HIS A 92 -1.94 26.65 11.23
CA HIS A 92 -2.07 26.21 9.84
C HIS A 92 -3.25 25.26 9.62
N SER A 93 -4.30 25.79 8.98
CA SER A 93 -5.58 25.10 8.69
C SER A 93 -5.49 23.79 7.91
N ALA A 94 -4.34 23.50 7.29
CA ALA A 94 -4.07 22.28 6.53
C ALA A 94 -3.30 21.21 7.33
N MET A 95 -3.02 21.46 8.63
CA MET A 95 -2.36 20.48 9.49
C MET A 95 -3.25 19.25 9.72
N PRO A 96 -2.68 18.04 9.75
CA PRO A 96 -3.44 16.87 10.11
C PRO A 96 -3.84 16.95 11.58
N ALA A 97 -5.06 16.51 11.89
CA ALA A 97 -5.46 16.31 13.27
C ALA A 97 -4.55 15.26 13.94
N LEU A 98 -4.23 15.48 15.21
CA LEU A 98 -3.41 14.58 16.02
C LEU A 98 -4.27 13.89 17.07
N SER A 99 -3.89 12.66 17.40
CA SER A 99 -4.48 11.90 18.51
C SER A 99 -4.15 12.54 19.86
N ALA A 100 -4.75 12.00 20.93
CA ALA A 100 -4.21 12.19 22.27
C ALA A 100 -2.75 11.67 22.36
N ALA A 101 -2.03 12.12 23.39
CA ALA A 101 -0.65 11.70 23.65
C ALA A 101 -0.60 10.36 24.39
N PHE A 102 0.27 9.47 23.94
CA PHE A 102 0.50 8.12 24.47
C PHE A 102 1.91 7.97 25.04
N ASP A 103 2.09 7.08 26.01
CA ASP A 103 3.40 6.83 26.61
C ASP A 103 4.29 5.89 25.77
N HIS A 104 3.70 5.13 24.85
CA HIS A 104 4.41 4.20 23.97
C HIS A 104 3.99 4.37 22.50
N PRO A 105 4.92 4.28 21.53
CA PRO A 105 4.59 4.47 20.12
C PRO A 105 3.64 3.40 19.58
N ASP A 106 3.72 2.18 20.10
CA ASP A 106 2.80 1.10 19.71
C ASP A 106 1.34 1.43 20.07
N ASP A 107 1.08 2.25 21.09
CA ASP A 107 -0.28 2.66 21.45
C ASP A 107 -0.82 3.72 20.49
N ALA A 108 0.04 4.66 20.07
CA ALA A 108 -0.29 5.59 18.98
C ALA A 108 -0.55 4.83 17.66
N ALA A 109 0.21 3.76 17.40
CA ALA A 109 -0.01 2.89 16.25
C ALA A 109 -1.34 2.11 16.35
N ARG A 110 -1.68 1.59 17.55
CA ARG A 110 -2.97 0.93 17.80
C ARG A 110 -4.14 1.89 17.60
N TYR A 111 -4.02 3.12 18.10
CA TYR A 111 -5.01 4.17 17.84
C TYR A 111 -5.22 4.36 16.33
N ALA A 112 -4.14 4.59 15.57
CA ALA A 112 -4.24 4.76 14.12
C ALA A 112 -4.86 3.51 13.43
N HIS A 113 -4.45 2.32 13.84
CA HIS A 113 -5.00 1.05 13.35
C HIS A 113 -6.52 0.91 13.61
N GLU A 114 -6.97 1.23 14.82
CA GLU A 114 -8.40 1.23 15.18
C GLU A 114 -9.19 2.30 14.41
N ARG A 115 -8.58 3.47 14.17
CA ARG A 115 -9.18 4.53 13.34
C ARG A 115 -9.34 4.08 11.90
N ILE A 116 -8.36 3.37 11.32
CA ILE A 116 -8.51 2.76 10.00
C ILE A 116 -9.63 1.71 10.05
N GLY A 117 -9.69 0.90 11.10
CA GLY A 117 -10.79 -0.03 11.38
C GLY A 117 -10.86 -1.12 10.31
N ASN A 118 -12.03 -1.34 9.72
CA ASN A 118 -12.25 -2.28 8.61
C ASN A 118 -12.18 -1.62 7.22
N ARG A 119 -11.81 -0.33 7.13
CA ARG A 119 -11.68 0.35 5.84
C ARG A 119 -10.48 -0.20 5.09
N ARG A 120 -10.73 -0.83 3.95
CA ARG A 120 -9.75 -1.61 3.19
C ARG A 120 -9.94 -1.49 1.67
N ASP A 121 -10.66 -0.47 1.24
CA ASP A 121 -10.89 -0.13 -0.18
C ASP A 121 -9.65 0.52 -0.84
N ARG A 122 -8.71 1.02 -0.03
CA ARG A 122 -7.47 1.67 -0.46
C ARG A 122 -6.42 1.61 0.66
N GLU A 123 -5.24 2.16 0.41
CA GLU A 123 -4.27 2.39 1.47
C GLU A 123 -4.64 3.62 2.30
N TYR A 124 -4.48 3.50 3.61
CA TYR A 124 -4.55 4.60 4.55
C TYR A 124 -3.19 4.74 5.24
N GLY A 125 -2.79 5.94 5.61
CA GLY A 125 -1.52 6.10 6.31
C GLY A 125 -1.34 7.45 6.99
N GLY A 126 -0.22 7.58 7.68
CA GLY A 126 0.12 8.76 8.44
C GLY A 126 1.45 8.58 9.17
N PHE A 127 1.65 9.44 10.18
CA PHE A 127 2.87 9.45 10.98
C PHE A 127 2.54 9.25 12.46
N ILE A 128 3.45 8.56 13.14
CA ILE A 128 3.59 8.66 14.60
C ILE A 128 4.71 9.65 14.85
N LEU A 129 4.39 10.68 15.62
CA LEU A 129 5.31 11.72 16.04
C LEU A 129 5.69 11.52 17.50
N VAL A 130 6.92 11.86 17.85
CA VAL A 130 7.38 11.97 19.24
C VAL A 130 7.43 13.44 19.61
N ARG A 131 6.88 13.77 20.76
CA ARG A 131 6.87 15.11 21.36
C ARG A 131 8.14 15.35 22.18
N ASP A 132 8.48 16.61 22.41
CA ASP A 132 9.60 16.99 23.26
C ASP A 132 9.46 16.50 24.71
N ASP A 133 8.24 16.25 25.19
CA ASP A 133 7.95 15.63 26.50
C ASP A 133 8.09 14.10 26.50
N GLY A 134 8.52 13.51 25.39
CA GLY A 134 8.73 12.06 25.24
C GLY A 134 7.47 11.25 24.94
N LYS A 135 6.30 11.89 24.83
CA LYS A 135 5.04 11.20 24.47
C LYS A 135 4.89 11.05 22.96
N TYR A 136 4.03 10.14 22.55
CA TYR A 136 3.77 9.81 21.15
C TYR A 136 2.36 10.22 20.74
N VAL A 137 2.21 10.77 19.54
CA VAL A 137 0.92 11.08 18.93
C VAL A 137 0.86 10.51 17.52
N ALA A 138 -0.32 10.12 17.05
CA ALA A 138 -0.54 9.73 15.67
C ALA A 138 -1.27 10.85 14.94
N THR A 139 -0.91 11.11 13.68
CA THR A 139 -1.78 11.86 12.77
C THR A 139 -3.04 11.03 12.50
N GLU A 140 -4.17 11.67 12.21
CA GLU A 140 -5.34 10.95 11.70
C GLU A 140 -5.02 10.25 10.36
N PRO A 141 -5.55 9.04 10.09
CA PRO A 141 -5.26 8.32 8.86
C PRO A 141 -5.77 9.05 7.62
N MET A 142 -4.86 9.36 6.71
CA MET A 142 -5.17 9.96 5.42
C MET A 142 -5.39 8.90 4.35
N ASN A 143 -6.31 9.20 3.44
CA ASN A 143 -6.60 8.37 2.29
C ASN A 143 -5.43 8.44 1.30
N GLY A 144 -4.85 7.30 0.96
CA GLY A 144 -3.96 7.15 -0.18
C GLY A 144 -4.71 6.87 -1.48
N SER A 145 -3.95 6.41 -2.46
CA SER A 145 -4.48 5.75 -3.66
C SER A 145 -4.88 4.30 -3.35
N GLU A 146 -5.44 3.61 -4.34
CA GLU A 146 -5.89 2.20 -4.20
C GLU A 146 -4.79 1.26 -3.68
N PHE A 147 -3.52 1.50 -4.04
CA PHE A 147 -2.38 0.64 -3.71
C PHE A 147 -1.13 1.41 -3.24
N SER A 148 -1.29 2.67 -2.83
CA SER A 148 -0.16 3.43 -2.27
C SER A 148 -0.60 4.56 -1.36
N PHE A 149 0.08 4.71 -0.24
CA PHE A 149 0.03 5.89 0.61
C PHE A 149 1.10 6.92 0.21
N ALA A 150 0.73 8.21 0.23
CA ALA A 150 1.60 9.33 -0.13
C ALA A 150 2.08 10.10 1.12
N PRO A 151 3.20 9.72 1.75
CA PRO A 151 3.67 10.32 3.00
C PRO A 151 3.95 11.83 2.89
N ASN A 152 4.32 12.31 1.70
CA ASN A 152 4.59 13.73 1.49
C ASN A 152 3.34 14.61 1.62
N GLU A 153 2.14 14.05 1.46
CA GLU A 153 0.87 14.78 1.47
C GLU A 153 0.29 14.98 2.86
N VAL A 154 0.87 14.35 3.90
CA VAL A 154 0.34 14.44 5.26
C VAL A 154 0.48 15.82 5.87
N PHE A 155 1.64 16.44 5.66
CA PHE A 155 1.96 17.73 6.22
C PHE A 155 1.95 18.80 5.15
N PRO A 156 1.47 20.02 5.45
CA PRO A 156 1.59 21.15 4.55
C PRO A 156 3.05 21.36 4.15
N ARG A 157 3.28 21.62 2.86
CA ARG A 157 4.63 21.79 2.32
C ARG A 157 4.66 22.91 1.31
N ASN A 158 5.82 23.53 1.17
CA ASN A 158 6.11 24.44 0.07
C ASN A 158 7.19 23.79 -0.80
N ASP A 159 6.78 23.35 -1.98
CA ASP A 159 7.68 22.68 -2.92
C ASP A 159 8.71 23.63 -3.53
N GLN A 160 8.39 24.92 -3.65
CA GLN A 160 9.30 25.93 -4.22
C GLN A 160 10.41 26.32 -3.24
N GLU A 161 10.07 26.50 -1.97
CA GLU A 161 11.03 26.84 -0.91
C GLU A 161 11.67 25.61 -0.24
N GLY A 162 11.19 24.41 -0.55
CA GLY A 162 11.80 23.16 -0.09
C GLY A 162 11.58 22.83 1.40
N TYR A 163 10.51 23.35 2.01
CA TYR A 163 10.18 23.08 3.42
C TYR A 163 8.87 22.30 3.60
N VAL A 164 8.76 21.64 4.74
CA VAL A 164 7.54 21.00 5.25
C VAL A 164 7.20 21.57 6.63
N VAL A 165 5.92 21.78 6.90
CA VAL A 165 5.43 22.36 8.16
C VAL A 165 5.07 21.25 9.13
N TYR A 166 5.62 21.32 10.35
CA TYR A 166 5.38 20.36 11.43
C TYR A 166 4.80 21.09 12.65
N PRO A 167 4.04 20.38 13.50
CA PRO A 167 3.60 20.96 14.76
C PRO A 167 4.83 21.20 15.65
N GLN A 168 4.84 22.31 16.39
CA GLN A 168 5.97 22.68 17.23
C GLN A 168 6.21 21.61 18.31
N GLY A 169 7.48 21.31 18.58
CA GLY A 169 7.89 20.32 19.57
C GLY A 169 7.55 18.87 19.20
N HIS A 170 7.35 18.59 17.91
CA HIS A 170 7.11 17.25 17.38
C HIS A 170 8.19 16.83 16.38
N ASN A 171 8.66 15.60 16.50
CA ASN A 171 9.59 14.96 15.58
C ASN A 171 9.01 13.66 15.04
N ASP A 172 9.55 13.17 13.92
CA ASP A 172 9.14 11.89 13.37
C ASP A 172 9.58 10.74 14.28
N TYR A 173 8.73 9.73 14.41
CA TYR A 173 9.12 8.45 14.99
C TYR A 173 8.86 7.28 14.04
N ALA A 174 7.69 7.26 13.40
CA ALA A 174 7.36 6.20 12.46
C ALA A 174 6.37 6.64 11.38
N VAL A 175 6.39 5.95 10.26
CA VAL A 175 5.28 5.95 9.30
C VAL A 175 4.37 4.77 9.64
N TYR A 176 3.06 4.96 9.55
CA TYR A 176 2.12 3.84 9.52
C TYR A 176 1.33 3.86 8.21
N HIS A 177 1.02 2.67 7.69
CA HIS A 177 0.08 2.52 6.59
C HIS A 177 -0.74 1.23 6.71
N SER A 178 -1.78 1.11 5.90
CA SER A 178 -2.58 -0.10 5.73
C SER A 178 -2.53 -0.57 4.30
N HIS A 179 -2.69 -1.87 4.09
CA HIS A 179 -2.99 -2.42 2.78
C HIS A 179 -4.50 -2.57 2.56
N PRO A 180 -4.97 -2.47 1.30
CA PRO A 180 -6.34 -2.81 0.96
C PRO A 180 -6.60 -4.32 1.14
N ALA A 181 -7.87 -4.70 1.22
CA ALA A 181 -8.33 -6.10 1.31
C ALA A 181 -8.64 -6.68 -0.09
N LEU A 182 -8.05 -6.11 -1.13
CA LEU A 182 -8.19 -6.59 -2.50
C LEU A 182 -7.49 -7.94 -2.65
N GLU A 183 -8.00 -8.80 -3.53
CA GLU A 183 -7.37 -10.08 -3.87
C GLU A 183 -6.00 -9.84 -4.53
N ALA A 184 -4.98 -9.73 -3.69
CA ALA A 184 -3.61 -9.51 -4.09
C ALA A 184 -2.85 -10.84 -4.05
N GLY A 185 -2.41 -11.30 -5.22
CA GLY A 185 -1.45 -12.39 -5.30
C GLY A 185 -1.53 -13.14 -6.62
N LEU A 186 -0.51 -13.95 -6.86
CA LEU A 186 -0.50 -14.87 -7.99
C LEU A 186 -1.51 -16.00 -7.77
N PRO A 187 -2.32 -16.38 -8.78
CA PRO A 187 -3.20 -17.55 -8.69
C PRO A 187 -2.46 -18.84 -8.28
N GLU A 188 -1.19 -18.95 -8.68
CA GLU A 188 -0.29 -20.07 -8.40
C GLU A 188 0.17 -20.14 -6.93
N TRP A 189 0.05 -19.05 -6.18
CA TRP A 189 0.33 -19.06 -4.75
C TRP A 189 -0.72 -19.87 -4.00
N SER A 190 -0.28 -20.61 -2.99
CA SER A 190 -1.20 -21.27 -2.06
C SER A 190 -2.03 -20.23 -1.31
N GLU A 191 -3.15 -20.66 -0.72
CA GLU A 191 -4.02 -19.78 0.06
C GLU A 191 -3.27 -19.05 1.18
N SER A 192 -2.33 -19.72 1.87
CA SER A 192 -1.53 -19.10 2.91
C SER A 192 -0.62 -17.99 2.39
N GLU A 193 -0.06 -18.17 1.19
CA GLU A 193 0.81 -17.17 0.56
C GLU A 193 0.01 -15.99 0.02
N ARG A 194 -1.15 -16.23 -0.60
CA ARG A 194 -2.09 -15.17 -0.99
C ARG A 194 -2.61 -14.37 0.20
N ALA A 195 -2.83 -15.01 1.35
CA ALA A 195 -3.17 -14.31 2.59
C ALA A 195 -1.98 -13.54 3.17
N THR A 196 -0.75 -14.08 3.06
CA THR A 196 0.45 -13.44 3.60
C THR A 196 0.79 -12.15 2.87
N TYR A 197 0.65 -12.13 1.55
CA TYR A 197 1.09 -11.02 0.71
C TYR A 197 0.50 -9.65 1.12
N PRO A 198 -0.83 -9.44 1.16
CA PRO A 198 -1.40 -8.15 1.55
C PRO A 198 -1.29 -7.88 3.07
N ASN A 199 -1.00 -8.89 3.90
CA ASN A 199 -0.84 -8.73 5.35
C ASN A 199 0.61 -8.51 5.79
N SER A 200 1.56 -8.37 4.86
CA SER A 200 2.99 -8.17 5.12
C SER A 200 3.55 -7.00 4.33
N PHE A 201 4.67 -6.44 4.79
CA PHE A 201 5.34 -5.35 4.07
C PHE A 201 5.68 -5.77 2.64
N SER A 202 5.20 -4.98 1.68
CA SER A 202 5.49 -5.16 0.27
C SER A 202 6.98 -4.95 -0.01
N VAL A 203 7.48 -5.42 -1.16
CA VAL A 203 8.87 -5.15 -1.57
C VAL A 203 9.15 -3.65 -1.64
N GLY A 204 8.15 -2.88 -2.07
CA GLY A 204 8.22 -1.42 -2.09
C GLY A 204 8.30 -0.83 -0.68
N ASP A 205 7.46 -1.31 0.24
CA ASP A 205 7.48 -0.83 1.62
C ASP A 205 8.84 -1.10 2.26
N ILE A 206 9.39 -2.29 2.07
CA ILE A 206 10.72 -2.64 2.61
C ILE A 206 11.79 -1.67 2.06
N TYR A 207 11.71 -1.30 0.78
CA TYR A 207 12.59 -0.27 0.22
C TYR A 207 12.36 1.07 0.92
N ALA A 208 11.13 1.56 0.99
CA ALA A 208 10.79 2.86 1.54
C ALA A 208 11.18 3.00 3.02
N VAL A 209 10.94 1.96 3.82
CA VAL A 209 11.27 1.91 5.25
C VAL A 209 12.79 1.96 5.47
N ILE A 210 13.57 1.22 4.69
CA ILE A 210 15.04 1.23 4.83
C ILE A 210 15.65 2.51 4.24
N ASP A 211 15.04 3.12 3.22
CA ASP A 211 15.47 4.41 2.65
C ASP A 211 15.25 5.58 3.63
N ASP A 212 14.17 5.54 4.41
CA ASP A 212 13.82 6.55 5.42
C ASP A 212 14.44 6.31 6.82
N GLN A 213 15.37 5.35 6.94
CA GLN A 213 15.95 4.89 8.22
C GLN A 213 16.67 5.96 9.07
N ASP A 214 16.98 7.12 8.50
CA ASP A 214 17.60 8.25 9.21
C ASP A 214 16.57 9.22 9.81
N VAL A 215 15.31 9.10 9.40
CA VAL A 215 14.22 9.96 9.88
C VAL A 215 13.24 9.16 10.73
N CYS A 216 12.81 8.00 10.24
CA CYS A 216 11.90 7.11 10.95
C CYS A 216 12.63 5.82 11.34
N PRO A 217 12.89 5.57 12.64
CA PRO A 217 13.46 4.29 13.09
C PRO A 217 12.49 3.10 12.99
N ALA A 218 11.19 3.33 12.79
CA ALA A 218 10.20 2.26 12.68
C ALA A 218 9.13 2.57 11.65
N SER A 219 8.45 1.53 11.18
CA SER A 219 7.20 1.62 10.42
C SER A 219 6.21 0.56 10.84
N TYR A 220 4.91 0.88 10.75
CA TYR A 220 3.82 -0.02 11.10
C TYR A 220 2.96 -0.33 9.87
N LEU A 221 2.54 -1.58 9.75
CA LEU A 221 1.59 -2.01 8.74
C LEU A 221 0.33 -2.58 9.41
N SER A 222 -0.80 -2.00 9.07
CA SER A 222 -2.14 -2.48 9.43
C SER A 222 -2.66 -3.42 8.34
N GLY A 223 -2.73 -4.72 8.64
CA GLY A 223 -3.17 -5.76 7.70
C GLY A 223 -4.69 -5.83 7.50
N PRO A 224 -5.17 -6.31 6.34
CA PRO A 224 -6.58 -6.66 6.14
C PRO A 224 -7.10 -7.78 7.04
N ASP A 225 -6.24 -8.63 7.61
CA ASP A 225 -6.62 -9.67 8.58
C ASP A 225 -6.80 -9.14 10.02
N GLY A 226 -6.69 -7.83 10.23
CA GLY A 226 -6.76 -7.18 11.54
C GLY A 226 -5.45 -7.18 12.32
N SER A 227 -4.35 -7.65 11.73
CA SER A 227 -3.03 -7.54 12.35
C SER A 227 -2.49 -6.11 12.31
N LEU A 228 -1.60 -5.83 13.27
CA LEU A 228 -0.71 -4.67 13.24
C LEU A 228 0.70 -5.20 13.46
N ILE A 229 1.55 -5.03 12.46
CA ILE A 229 2.96 -5.42 12.54
C ILE A 229 3.86 -4.19 12.52
N LYS A 230 5.02 -4.29 13.15
CA LYS A 230 6.02 -3.23 13.26
C LYS A 230 7.35 -3.73 12.73
N TYR A 231 7.99 -2.94 11.89
CA TYR A 231 9.39 -3.13 11.53
C TYR A 231 10.23 -1.99 12.10
N THR A 232 11.25 -2.34 12.89
CA THR A 232 12.24 -1.38 13.40
C THR A 232 13.56 -1.60 12.67
N VAL A 233 14.09 -0.55 12.04
CA VAL A 233 15.36 -0.62 11.31
C VAL A 233 16.52 -0.90 12.26
N SER A 234 17.39 -1.83 11.85
CA SER A 234 18.49 -2.32 12.67
C SER A 234 19.86 -1.82 12.21
N ARG A 235 19.96 -1.32 10.98
CA ARG A 235 21.19 -0.94 10.26
C ARG A 235 22.18 -2.10 10.09
N SER A 236 21.70 -3.33 10.26
CA SER A 236 22.51 -4.53 10.23
C SER A 236 23.10 -4.80 8.83
N ALA A 237 24.16 -5.60 8.76
CA ALA A 237 24.69 -6.06 7.47
C ALA A 237 23.66 -6.88 6.67
N ALA A 238 22.75 -7.58 7.35
CA ALA A 238 21.67 -8.32 6.71
C ALA A 238 20.62 -7.37 6.12
N GLU A 239 20.27 -6.29 6.82
CA GLU A 239 19.37 -5.24 6.34
C GLU A 239 19.94 -4.50 5.13
N LYS A 240 21.22 -4.14 5.16
CA LYS A 240 21.90 -3.55 4.00
C LYS A 240 21.92 -4.48 2.78
N ARG A 241 22.05 -5.79 2.99
CA ARG A 241 21.93 -6.79 1.90
C ARG A 241 20.50 -6.89 1.41
N LEU A 242 19.50 -6.91 2.28
CA LEU A 242 18.10 -6.93 1.89
C LEU A 242 17.73 -5.69 1.07
N PHE A 243 18.16 -4.51 1.51
CA PHE A 243 17.93 -3.24 0.82
C PHE A 243 18.39 -3.28 -0.65
N LYS A 244 19.61 -3.78 -0.90
CA LYS A 244 20.11 -3.96 -2.28
C LYS A 244 19.28 -4.93 -3.13
N ARG A 245 18.62 -5.91 -2.50
CA ARG A 245 17.83 -6.93 -3.20
C ARG A 245 16.40 -6.47 -3.50
N VAL A 246 15.86 -5.54 -2.69
CA VAL A 246 14.55 -4.90 -2.91
C VAL A 246 14.65 -3.62 -3.76
N ALA A 247 15.84 -3.04 -3.91
CA ALA A 247 16.09 -1.95 -4.84
C ALA A 247 16.00 -2.40 -6.30
N GLY A 248 15.52 -1.50 -7.14
CA GLY A 248 15.56 -1.61 -8.60
C GLY A 248 16.97 -1.43 -9.19
N PRO A 249 17.10 -1.30 -10.51
CA PRO A 249 18.35 -0.99 -11.18
C PRO A 249 19.01 0.28 -10.65
N ALA A 250 20.34 0.39 -10.76
CA ALA A 250 21.09 1.54 -10.25
C ALA A 250 20.61 2.90 -10.79
N SER A 251 20.05 2.94 -12.00
CA SER A 251 19.47 4.13 -12.60
C SER A 251 18.13 4.55 -11.99
N MET A 252 17.39 3.61 -11.39
CA MET A 252 16.08 3.83 -10.75
C MET A 252 15.94 2.92 -9.51
N PRO A 253 16.68 3.19 -8.42
CA PRO A 253 16.70 2.30 -7.25
C PRO A 253 15.34 2.15 -6.57
N SER A 254 14.50 3.19 -6.61
CA SER A 254 13.15 3.18 -6.04
C SER A 254 12.16 2.29 -6.80
N LEU A 255 12.45 1.91 -8.05
CA LEU A 255 11.58 1.09 -8.89
C LEU A 255 11.68 -0.39 -8.49
N SER A 256 11.12 -0.70 -7.32
CA SER A 256 11.27 -1.97 -6.61
C SER A 256 10.64 -3.16 -7.32
N THR A 257 9.79 -2.94 -8.33
CA THR A 257 9.24 -4.02 -9.17
C THR A 257 10.24 -4.63 -10.15
N LEU A 258 11.34 -3.94 -10.41
CA LEU A 258 12.47 -4.48 -11.16
C LEU A 258 13.54 -5.11 -10.25
N SER A 259 13.29 -5.14 -8.94
CA SER A 259 14.24 -5.67 -7.96
C SER A 259 14.44 -7.18 -8.05
N GLN A 260 15.45 -7.70 -7.37
CA GLN A 260 15.70 -9.14 -7.31
C GLN A 260 14.57 -9.86 -6.56
N VAL A 261 14.13 -9.32 -5.41
CA VAL A 261 13.10 -9.95 -4.59
C VAL A 261 11.76 -9.96 -5.32
N HIS A 262 11.39 -8.84 -5.95
CA HIS A 262 10.14 -8.78 -6.72
C HIS A 262 10.15 -9.79 -7.88
N ARG A 263 11.22 -9.84 -8.68
CA ARG A 263 11.34 -10.84 -9.76
C ARG A 263 11.31 -12.28 -9.24
N ALA A 264 11.83 -12.54 -8.05
CA ALA A 264 11.77 -13.87 -7.46
C ALA A 264 10.34 -14.26 -7.04
N LEU A 265 9.54 -13.32 -6.52
CA LEU A 265 8.10 -13.51 -6.27
C LEU A 265 7.35 -13.82 -7.58
N GLN A 266 7.64 -13.06 -8.64
CA GLN A 266 7.04 -13.24 -9.97
C GLN A 266 7.36 -14.62 -10.58
N ASN A 267 8.58 -15.09 -10.37
CA ASN A 267 9.06 -16.38 -10.87
C ASN A 267 8.76 -17.56 -9.94
N LEU A 268 8.01 -17.34 -8.85
CA LEU A 268 7.69 -18.35 -7.83
C LEU A 268 8.92 -19.01 -7.19
N THR A 269 10.08 -18.34 -7.22
CA THR A 269 11.31 -18.81 -6.56
C THR A 269 11.45 -18.25 -5.14
N LEU A 270 10.64 -17.24 -4.81
CA LEU A 270 10.31 -16.84 -3.45
C LEU A 270 8.79 -16.77 -3.32
N MET A 271 8.32 -17.05 -2.11
CA MET A 271 6.94 -16.83 -1.70
C MET A 271 6.84 -15.62 -0.76
N PRO A 272 5.66 -15.00 -0.63
CA PRO A 272 5.42 -13.92 0.35
C PRO A 272 5.94 -14.22 1.76
N SER A 273 5.74 -15.44 2.27
CA SER A 273 6.25 -15.85 3.59
C SER A 273 7.79 -15.93 3.65
N ASP A 274 8.46 -16.18 2.52
CA ASP A 274 9.92 -16.08 2.45
C ASP A 274 10.39 -14.62 2.58
N VAL A 275 9.63 -13.66 2.05
CA VAL A 275 9.92 -12.23 2.21
C VAL A 275 9.75 -11.79 3.65
N VAL A 276 8.70 -12.26 4.34
CA VAL A 276 8.54 -12.05 5.79
C VAL A 276 9.75 -12.58 6.56
N ARG A 277 10.18 -13.80 6.27
CA ARG A 277 11.36 -14.41 6.91
C ARG A 277 12.66 -13.67 6.58
N LEU A 278 12.81 -13.13 5.36
CA LEU A 278 13.94 -12.28 5.00
C LEU A 278 13.97 -11.00 5.83
N LEU A 279 12.82 -10.34 5.98
CA LEU A 279 12.68 -9.12 6.77
C LEU A 279 12.94 -9.37 8.26
N ALA A 280 12.37 -10.44 8.83
CA ALA A 280 12.58 -10.86 10.21
C ALA A 280 14.05 -11.20 10.54
N ARG A 281 14.82 -11.69 9.55
CA ARG A 281 16.27 -11.95 9.68
C ARG A 281 17.13 -10.70 9.46
N ALA A 282 16.60 -9.70 8.75
CA ALA A 282 17.31 -8.47 8.41
C ALA A 282 17.29 -7.46 9.55
N GLY A 283 16.14 -7.30 10.22
CA GLY A 283 15.95 -6.35 11.31
C GLY A 283 15.01 -6.87 12.39
N ARG A 284 14.27 -5.98 13.05
CA ARG A 284 13.33 -6.35 14.11
C ARG A 284 11.90 -6.21 13.62
N LEU A 285 11.32 -7.33 13.19
CA LEU A 285 9.91 -7.46 12.84
C LEU A 285 9.13 -7.97 14.06
N GLU A 286 8.01 -7.33 14.38
CA GLU A 286 7.19 -7.62 15.56
C GLU A 286 5.70 -7.60 15.23
N VAL A 287 4.94 -8.47 15.89
CA VAL A 287 3.48 -8.46 15.92
C VAL A 287 3.04 -7.60 17.11
N VAL A 288 2.32 -6.52 16.85
CA VAL A 288 1.79 -5.58 17.85
C VAL A 288 0.33 -5.90 18.18
N VAL A 289 -0.46 -6.24 17.16
CA VAL A 289 -1.82 -6.79 17.26
C VAL A 289 -1.83 -8.16 16.55
N PRO A 290 -2.20 -9.25 17.25
CA PRO A 290 -2.13 -10.60 16.72
C PRO A 290 -3.24 -10.88 15.71
N SER A 291 -3.03 -11.87 14.86
CA SER A 291 -4.05 -12.43 13.98
C SER A 291 -3.84 -13.93 13.80
N ARG A 292 -4.80 -14.63 13.19
CA ARG A 292 -4.65 -16.07 12.89
C ARG A 292 -3.43 -16.33 11.99
N LEU A 293 -3.12 -15.40 11.08
CA LEU A 293 -2.00 -15.51 10.15
C LEU A 293 -0.66 -15.34 10.88
N TRP A 294 -0.55 -14.26 11.66
CA TRP A 294 0.71 -13.83 12.29
C TRP A 294 1.04 -14.57 13.58
N GLY A 295 0.03 -15.04 14.30
CA GLY A 295 0.16 -15.66 15.62
C GLY A 295 0.21 -14.62 16.75
N LYS A 296 0.90 -14.96 17.83
CA LYS A 296 0.97 -14.17 19.07
C LYS A 296 1.77 -12.86 18.91
N VAL A 297 1.50 -11.92 19.82
CA VAL A 297 2.26 -10.67 19.99
C VAL A 297 3.72 -10.96 20.28
N GLY A 298 4.63 -10.17 19.68
CA GLY A 298 6.07 -10.24 19.94
C GLY A 298 6.92 -10.37 18.67
N LYS A 299 8.20 -10.72 18.87
CA LYS A 299 9.19 -10.78 17.80
C LYS A 299 8.89 -11.91 16.81
N VAL A 300 8.86 -11.56 15.52
CA VAL A 300 8.80 -12.52 14.42
C VAL A 300 10.19 -13.07 14.16
N THR A 301 10.31 -14.39 14.13
CA THR A 301 11.57 -15.11 13.97
C THR A 301 11.84 -15.48 12.50
N GLY A 302 13.08 -15.86 12.19
CA GLY A 302 13.50 -16.20 10.83
C GLY A 302 12.91 -17.53 10.30
N ASP A 303 12.22 -18.29 11.13
CA ASP A 303 11.51 -19.53 10.84
C ASP A 303 9.98 -19.37 10.86
N TRP A 304 9.48 -18.13 10.95
CA TRP A 304 8.05 -17.82 10.94
C TRP A 304 7.31 -18.50 9.79
N ARG A 305 6.13 -19.03 10.11
CA ARG A 305 5.20 -19.64 9.16
C ARG A 305 3.80 -19.06 9.36
N PRO A 306 3.05 -18.84 8.26
CA PRO A 306 1.66 -18.42 8.35
C PRO A 306 0.85 -19.48 9.10
N TYR A 307 -0.02 -19.05 10.01
CA TYR A 307 -0.91 -19.93 10.79
C TYR A 307 -0.19 -20.95 11.70
N SER A 308 1.00 -20.62 12.20
CA SER A 308 1.81 -21.51 13.06
C SER A 308 1.11 -21.97 14.34
N ASP A 309 0.18 -21.18 14.90
CA ASP A 309 -0.60 -21.56 16.09
C ASP A 309 -1.64 -22.69 15.82
N LYS A 310 -1.82 -23.15 14.57
CA LYS A 310 -2.74 -24.25 14.22
C LYS A 310 -2.28 -25.64 14.68
N GLU A 311 -1.03 -25.82 15.13
CA GLU A 311 -0.54 -27.12 15.61
C GLU A 311 -0.94 -27.46 17.07
N GLY A 312 -1.71 -26.61 17.77
CA GLY A 312 -2.05 -26.89 19.17
C GLY A 312 -3.31 -26.25 19.76
N ALA A 313 -4.21 -25.66 18.95
CA ALA A 313 -5.42 -25.02 19.49
C ALA A 313 -6.66 -25.41 18.70
N ASP A 314 -7.17 -26.60 19.00
CA ASP A 314 -8.61 -26.82 19.03
C ASP A 314 -9.19 -25.87 20.09
N THR A 315 -10.28 -25.17 19.78
CA THR A 315 -11.01 -24.22 20.66
C THR A 315 -10.35 -22.88 21.04
N ALA A 316 -9.78 -22.14 20.08
CA ALA A 316 -10.00 -20.69 20.11
C ALA A 316 -11.27 -20.43 19.31
N VAL A 317 -12.37 -20.07 19.99
CA VAL A 317 -13.58 -19.57 19.35
C VAL A 317 -13.17 -18.35 18.53
N VAL A 318 -12.94 -18.60 17.24
CA VAL A 318 -13.02 -17.60 16.20
C VAL A 318 -14.41 -16.99 16.40
N ARG A 319 -14.48 -15.76 16.91
CA ARG A 319 -15.54 -14.90 16.42
C ARG A 319 -15.27 -14.86 14.93
N SER A 320 -16.09 -15.57 14.15
CA SER A 320 -16.15 -15.33 12.72
C SER A 320 -16.06 -13.82 12.54
N PRO A 321 -15.23 -13.27 11.63
CA PRO A 321 -15.48 -11.89 11.21
C PRO A 321 -16.97 -11.91 10.92
N ALA A 322 -17.72 -11.09 11.67
CA ALA A 322 -19.16 -11.23 11.73
C ALA A 322 -19.58 -11.52 10.31
N VAL A 323 -20.20 -12.69 10.08
CA VAL A 323 -21.12 -12.77 8.95
C VAL A 323 -21.90 -11.50 9.16
N CYS A 324 -21.75 -10.55 8.23
CA CYS A 324 -22.47 -9.31 8.30
C CYS A 324 -23.92 -9.76 8.21
N GLU A 325 -24.51 -10.09 9.36
CA GLU A 325 -25.86 -9.71 9.63
C GLU A 325 -25.79 -8.23 9.32
N ALA A 326 -26.31 -7.87 8.15
CA ALA A 326 -26.28 -6.51 7.68
C ALA A 326 -26.76 -5.69 8.86
N VAL A 327 -25.85 -5.00 9.54
CA VAL A 327 -26.22 -4.03 10.56
C VAL A 327 -26.73 -2.88 9.73
N TRP A 328 -27.96 -3.08 9.24
CA TRP A 328 -28.88 -2.03 8.89
C TRP A 328 -28.67 -0.95 9.93
N PRO A 329 -28.44 0.30 9.49
CA PRO A 329 -27.85 1.29 10.37
C PRO A 329 -28.58 1.28 11.72
N PRO A 330 -27.84 1.35 12.85
CA PRO A 330 -28.41 1.21 14.20
C PRO A 330 -29.51 2.25 14.49
N LYS A 331 -29.66 3.22 13.58
CA LYS A 331 -30.72 4.20 13.48
C LYS A 331 -31.33 4.13 12.08
N ALA A 332 -32.67 4.15 11.98
CA ALA A 332 -33.36 4.19 10.69
C ALA A 332 -32.80 5.30 9.80
N LEU A 333 -32.64 5.01 8.50
CA LEU A 333 -32.22 6.00 7.51
C LEU A 333 -33.21 7.17 7.52
N SER A 334 -32.72 8.37 7.84
CA SER A 334 -33.48 9.59 7.56
C SER A 334 -33.60 9.73 6.05
N LEU A 335 -34.83 9.89 5.56
CA LEU A 335 -35.08 10.08 4.14
C LEU A 335 -35.47 11.53 3.90
N SER A 336 -34.92 12.14 2.85
CA SER A 336 -35.30 13.47 2.38
C SER A 336 -36.79 13.57 2.02
N GLY A 337 -37.26 14.76 1.67
CA GLY A 337 -38.52 14.92 0.93
C GLY A 337 -38.52 14.13 -0.40
N GLU A 338 -39.71 13.96 -0.98
CA GLU A 338 -39.88 13.37 -2.31
C GLU A 338 -39.53 14.37 -3.41
N PHE A 339 -38.80 13.93 -4.43
CA PHE A 339 -38.44 14.70 -5.61
C PHE A 339 -39.10 14.09 -6.85
N ALA A 340 -39.54 14.94 -7.79
CA ALA A 340 -40.09 14.48 -9.06
C ALA A 340 -39.02 13.94 -10.03
N HIS A 341 -37.77 14.40 -9.88
CA HIS A 341 -36.66 14.06 -10.77
C HIS A 341 -35.43 13.61 -9.98
N ALA A 342 -34.67 12.66 -10.54
CA ALA A 342 -33.45 12.14 -9.93
C ALA A 342 -32.38 13.24 -9.78
N ASP A 343 -32.28 14.16 -10.75
CA ASP A 343 -31.29 15.25 -10.72
C ASP A 343 -31.56 16.25 -9.59
N ASP A 344 -32.82 16.49 -9.24
CA ASP A 344 -33.18 17.38 -8.13
C ASP A 344 -32.80 16.74 -6.79
N ALA A 345 -33.03 15.42 -6.67
CA ALA A 345 -32.60 14.64 -5.53
C ALA A 345 -31.06 14.63 -5.40
N ALA A 346 -30.34 14.48 -6.52
CA ALA A 346 -28.89 14.51 -6.54
C ALA A 346 -28.32 15.89 -6.18
N ARG A 347 -28.90 16.98 -6.69
CA ARG A 347 -28.53 18.35 -6.33
C ARG A 347 -28.80 18.64 -4.85
N TYR A 348 -29.92 18.17 -4.31
CA TYR A 348 -30.21 18.25 -2.88
C TYR A 348 -29.14 17.53 -2.04
N ALA A 349 -28.76 16.30 -2.42
CA ALA A 349 -27.71 15.55 -1.74
C ALA A 349 -26.36 16.30 -1.79
N HIS A 350 -25.99 16.83 -2.97
CA HIS A 350 -24.76 17.57 -3.15
C HIS A 350 -24.69 18.84 -2.28
N GLY A 351 -25.79 19.59 -2.15
CA GLY A 351 -25.84 20.78 -1.30
C GLY A 351 -25.74 20.52 0.21
N ARG A 352 -25.91 19.26 0.64
CA ARG A 352 -25.80 18.85 2.06
C ARG A 352 -24.37 18.44 2.44
N LEU A 353 -23.49 18.26 1.45
CA LEU A 353 -22.08 17.94 1.63
C LEU A 353 -21.29 19.25 1.79
N ASP A 354 -20.74 19.54 2.97
CA ASP A 354 -19.90 20.73 3.18
C ASP A 354 -18.61 20.64 2.33
N ALA A 355 -18.02 21.78 1.96
CA ALA A 355 -16.79 21.85 1.17
C ALA A 355 -15.55 21.28 1.89
N ARG A 356 -15.68 20.84 3.15
CA ARG A 356 -14.62 20.33 4.03
C ARG A 356 -14.64 18.81 4.20
N ILE A 357 -15.13 18.08 3.21
CA ILE A 357 -15.16 16.63 3.25
C ILE A 357 -13.86 16.06 2.66
N HIS A 358 -13.02 15.49 3.53
CA HIS A 358 -11.77 14.83 3.14
C HIS A 358 -11.92 13.31 2.88
N SER A 359 -13.16 12.79 2.86
CA SER A 359 -13.50 11.37 2.67
C SER A 359 -14.51 11.16 1.53
N GLN A 360 -14.43 10.04 0.81
CA GLN A 360 -15.53 9.66 -0.11
C GLN A 360 -16.80 9.35 0.68
N VAL A 361 -17.93 9.93 0.25
CA VAL A 361 -19.26 9.70 0.84
C VAL A 361 -20.11 8.92 -0.16
N ILE A 362 -20.69 7.80 0.27
CA ILE A 362 -21.59 7.00 -0.55
C ILE A 362 -23.02 7.27 -0.06
N GLY A 363 -23.87 7.77 -0.95
CA GLY A 363 -25.28 8.03 -0.70
C GLY A 363 -26.18 7.20 -1.62
N PHE A 364 -27.40 6.93 -1.18
CA PHE A 364 -28.38 6.17 -1.96
C PHE A 364 -29.49 7.09 -2.48
N LEU A 365 -29.72 7.04 -3.79
CA LEU A 365 -30.90 7.60 -4.45
C LEU A 365 -31.92 6.49 -4.64
N LEU A 366 -33.04 6.61 -3.93
CA LEU A 366 -34.11 5.62 -3.89
C LEU A 366 -35.23 6.06 -4.83
N PHE A 367 -35.68 5.17 -5.71
CA PHE A 367 -36.82 5.41 -6.59
C PHE A 367 -38.06 4.67 -6.08
N ASN A 368 -39.18 5.38 -5.94
CA ASN A 368 -40.47 4.79 -5.65
C ASN A 368 -41.22 4.52 -6.98
N PRO A 369 -41.37 3.26 -7.41
CA PRO A 369 -41.98 2.94 -8.70
C PRO A 369 -43.49 3.21 -8.74
N VAL A 370 -44.16 3.25 -7.59
CA VAL A 370 -45.61 3.49 -7.49
C VAL A 370 -45.93 4.97 -7.62
N ARG A 371 -45.18 5.82 -6.89
CA ARG A 371 -45.38 7.28 -6.90
C ARG A 371 -44.57 8.00 -7.98
N ARG A 372 -43.62 7.29 -8.61
CA ARG A 372 -42.63 7.85 -9.55
C ARG A 372 -41.83 9.02 -8.97
N THR A 373 -41.52 8.93 -7.68
CA THR A 373 -40.74 9.94 -6.96
C THR A 373 -39.42 9.38 -6.47
N TYR A 374 -38.45 10.27 -6.27
CA TYR A 374 -37.11 9.95 -5.80
C TYR A 374 -36.91 10.46 -4.37
N ARG A 375 -36.13 9.75 -3.56
CA ARG A 375 -35.72 10.19 -2.22
C ARG A 375 -34.24 9.91 -2.01
N ILE A 376 -33.60 10.71 -1.17
CA ILE A 376 -32.22 10.50 -0.74
C ILE A 376 -32.22 9.91 0.66
N ALA A 377 -31.41 8.87 0.87
CA ALA A 377 -31.00 8.49 2.22
C ALA A 377 -30.02 9.54 2.74
N GLU A 378 -30.43 10.33 3.72
CA GLU A 378 -29.64 11.45 4.22
C GLU A 378 -28.33 10.96 4.86
N PRO A 379 -27.19 11.64 4.63
CA PRO A 379 -25.94 11.32 5.31
C PRO A 379 -26.11 11.45 6.83
N ILE A 380 -25.66 10.49 7.66
CA ILE A 380 -25.61 10.72 9.12
C ILE A 380 -24.56 11.80 9.33
N LEU A 381 -24.98 12.97 9.77
CA LEU A 381 -24.05 14.03 10.16
C LEU A 381 -23.77 13.87 11.66
N LYS A 382 -22.56 13.41 12.03
CA LYS A 382 -22.08 13.52 13.42
C LYS A 382 -21.08 14.66 13.45
N GLU A 383 -21.33 15.68 14.29
CA GLU A 383 -20.44 16.85 14.44
C GLU A 383 -20.14 17.56 13.11
N GLY A 384 -21.14 17.67 12.22
CA GLY A 384 -21.00 18.36 10.93
C GLY A 384 -20.35 17.55 9.80
N ASN A 385 -19.84 16.35 10.09
CA ASN A 385 -19.23 15.48 9.08
C ASN A 385 -20.18 14.36 8.65
N PRO A 386 -20.35 14.13 7.34
CA PRO A 386 -21.16 13.02 6.83
C PRO A 386 -20.50 11.67 7.08
N VAL A 387 -21.30 10.74 7.59
CA VAL A 387 -20.95 9.36 7.90
C VAL A 387 -21.94 8.46 7.18
N TYR A 388 -21.54 7.83 6.07
CA TYR A 388 -22.10 6.59 5.47
C TYR A 388 -21.28 6.23 4.21
N ALA A 389 -21.06 4.96 3.84
CA ALA A 389 -21.03 3.70 4.57
C ALA A 389 -19.75 2.95 4.12
N PRO A 390 -19.12 2.19 5.03
CA PRO A 390 -18.01 1.31 4.72
C PRO A 390 -18.52 0.03 4.05
N CYS A 391 -17.60 -0.65 3.35
CA CYS A 391 -17.73 -1.94 2.68
C CYS A 391 -18.24 -1.89 1.23
N SER A 392 -17.28 -2.08 0.31
CA SER A 392 -17.44 -2.90 -0.89
C SER A 392 -16.20 -3.76 -1.02
#